data_AF-A0A419KPZ1-F1
#
_entry.id   AF-A0A419KPZ1-F1
#
_cell.length_a   1.000
_cell.length_b   1.000
_cell.length_c   1.000
_cell.angle_alpha   90.00
_cell.angle_beta   90.00
_cell.angle_gamma   90.00
#
_symmetry.space_group_name_H-M   'P 1'
#
loop_
_entity.id
_entity.type
_entity.pdbx_description
1 polymer ?
#
loop_
_entity_poly.entity_id
_entity_poly.type
_entity_poly.pdbx_seq_one_letter_code
_entity_poly.pdbx_strand_id
1 'polypeptide(L)'
;MGRVRWGAKLWLEVDGKSLMGEGGAEILEAIDRSGSISEAARSLGMSYYFVWSYLKRMEELLGESIIETRRGGREGGGARLTETGRRLLDAYRDLRRRVEELLSEAELPIGERRDR
;
A
#
# COMPACT_ATOMS: atom_id res chain seq x y z
N MET A 1 5.07 -26.00 16.93
CA MET A 1 6.33 -25.36 16.49
C MET A 1 6.06 -24.67 15.15
N GLY A 2 6.43 -23.40 14.96
CA GLY A 2 6.16 -22.67 13.71
C GLY A 2 7.14 -23.04 12.58
N ARG A 3 6.65 -23.13 11.34
CA ARG A 3 7.48 -23.32 10.13
C ARG A 3 8.21 -22.00 9.82
N VAL A 4 9.54 -22.06 9.65
CA VAL A 4 10.34 -20.92 9.18
C VAL A 4 10.02 -20.68 7.70
N ARG A 5 9.84 -19.40 7.32
CA ARG A 5 9.56 -18.97 5.94
C ARG A 5 10.36 -17.71 5.63
N TRP A 6 10.69 -17.51 4.35
CA TRP A 6 11.21 -16.23 3.90
C TRP A 6 10.15 -15.13 4.02
N GLY A 7 10.60 -13.90 4.27
CA GLY A 7 9.76 -12.70 4.24
C GLY A 7 10.55 -11.56 3.61
N ALA A 8 9.86 -10.75 2.81
CA ALA A 8 10.41 -9.54 2.21
C ALA A 8 9.51 -8.34 2.51
N LYS A 9 10.11 -7.15 2.53
CA LYS A 9 9.39 -5.89 2.52
C LYS A 9 9.74 -5.16 1.24
N LEU A 10 8.72 -4.62 0.59
CA LEU A 10 8.85 -3.83 -0.62
C LEU A 10 8.35 -2.42 -0.34
N TRP A 11 9.01 -1.45 -0.96
CA TRP A 11 8.56 -0.08 -0.99
C TRP A 11 9.06 0.60 -2.26
N LEU A 12 8.27 1.56 -2.75
CA LEU A 12 8.61 2.48 -3.82
C LEU A 12 9.38 3.66 -3.23
N GLU A 13 10.34 4.17 -3.99
CA GLU A 13 11.10 5.37 -3.65
C GLU A 13 11.09 6.37 -4.80
N VAL A 14 11.22 7.64 -4.46
CA VAL A 14 11.48 8.75 -5.39
C VAL A 14 12.69 9.50 -4.84
N ASP A 15 13.75 9.62 -5.62
CA ASP A 15 15.02 10.28 -5.23
C ASP A 15 15.58 9.81 -3.88
N GLY A 16 15.54 8.48 -3.63
CA GLY A 16 16.03 7.86 -2.40
C GLY A 16 15.15 8.11 -1.17
N LYS A 17 13.95 8.68 -1.34
CA LYS A 17 12.96 8.87 -0.27
C LYS A 17 11.84 7.84 -0.41
N SER A 18 11.47 7.21 0.70
CA SER A 18 10.35 6.26 0.74
C SER A 18 9.03 6.94 0.39
N LEU A 19 8.45 6.53 -0.74
CA LEU A 19 7.16 7.00 -1.22
C LEU A 19 6.03 6.19 -0.59
N MET A 20 6.02 4.88 -0.87
CA MET A 20 4.90 3.98 -0.54
C MET A 20 5.41 2.57 -0.26
N GLY A 21 4.89 1.91 0.77
CA GLY A 21 5.04 0.47 0.98
C GLY A 21 3.67 -0.18 1.15
N GLU A 22 3.63 -1.33 1.79
CA GLU A 22 2.40 -2.12 2.01
C GLU A 22 1.22 -1.29 2.52
N GLY A 23 1.39 -0.57 3.64
CA GLY A 23 0.30 0.22 4.21
C GLY A 23 -0.16 1.37 3.30
N GLY A 24 0.70 1.88 2.43
CA GLY A 24 0.30 2.88 1.44
C GLY A 24 -0.50 2.27 0.29
N ALA A 25 -0.13 1.07 -0.16
CA ALA A 25 -0.91 0.32 -1.13
C ALA A 25 -2.31 -0.02 -0.57
N GLU A 26 -2.39 -0.46 0.69
CA GLU A 26 -3.66 -0.71 1.39
C GLU A 26 -4.56 0.54 1.44
N ILE A 27 -3.97 1.72 1.69
CA ILE A 27 -4.68 3.00 1.66
C ILE A 27 -5.27 3.27 0.26
N LEU A 28 -4.45 3.18 -0.79
CA LEU A 28 -4.91 3.45 -2.15
C LEU A 28 -6.00 2.47 -2.58
N GLU A 29 -5.85 1.19 -2.25
CA GLU A 29 -6.83 0.15 -2.51
C GLU A 29 -8.15 0.40 -1.78
N ALA A 30 -8.10 0.78 -0.50
CA ALA A 30 -9.28 1.08 0.27
C ALA A 30 -10.03 2.32 -0.27
N ILE A 31 -9.30 3.33 -0.78
CA ILE A 31 -9.88 4.50 -1.43
C ILE A 31 -10.51 4.13 -2.77
N ASP A 32 -9.84 3.34 -3.61
CA ASP A 32 -10.38 2.91 -4.91
C ASP A 32 -11.66 2.08 -4.74
N ARG A 33 -11.71 1.22 -3.71
CA ARG A 33 -12.90 0.42 -3.37
C ARG A 33 -14.05 1.22 -2.77
N SER A 34 -13.77 2.12 -1.82
CA SER A 34 -14.82 2.84 -1.08
C SER A 34 -15.26 4.14 -1.74
N GLY A 35 -14.41 4.72 -2.59
CA GLY A 35 -14.63 6.05 -3.13
C GLY A 35 -14.55 7.16 -2.07
N SER A 36 -13.96 6.91 -0.90
CA SER A 36 -13.92 7.85 0.23
C SER A 36 -12.70 7.66 1.11
N ILE A 37 -12.01 8.76 1.44
CA ILE A 37 -10.86 8.74 2.36
C ILE A 37 -11.30 8.40 3.79
N SER A 38 -12.48 8.86 4.22
CA SER A 38 -12.97 8.61 5.58
C SER A 38 -13.41 7.17 5.76
N GLU A 39 -13.98 6.55 4.74
CA GLU A 39 -14.32 5.12 4.77
C GLU A 39 -13.08 4.25 4.67
N ALA A 40 -12.13 4.59 3.79
CA ALA A 40 -10.85 3.91 3.71
C ALA A 40 -10.14 3.90 5.07
N ALA A 41 -10.01 5.07 5.70
CA ALA A 41 -9.39 5.21 7.03
C ALA A 41 -10.10 4.34 8.08
N ARG A 42 -11.44 4.37 8.15
CA ARG A 42 -12.22 3.52 9.06
C ARG A 42 -12.00 2.03 8.81
N SER A 43 -12.01 1.60 7.55
CA SER A 43 -11.84 0.20 7.18
C SER A 43 -10.47 -0.37 7.53
N LEU A 44 -9.44 0.50 7.56
CA LEU A 44 -8.07 0.15 7.90
C LEU A 44 -7.75 0.36 9.39
N GLY A 45 -8.72 0.80 10.21
CA GLY A 45 -8.48 1.14 11.61
C GLY A 45 -7.54 2.35 11.80
N MET A 46 -7.42 3.20 10.79
CA MET A 46 -6.55 4.37 10.77
C MET A 46 -7.34 5.66 11.02
N SER A 47 -6.70 6.68 11.57
CA SER A 47 -7.32 8.01 11.65
C SER A 47 -7.40 8.66 10.26
N TYR A 48 -8.45 9.44 10.02
CA TYR A 48 -8.57 10.23 8.78
C TYR A 48 -7.34 11.11 8.56
N TYR A 49 -6.85 11.77 9.63
CA TYR A 49 -5.67 12.63 9.56
C TYR A 49 -4.42 11.88 9.11
N PHE A 50 -4.21 10.65 9.61
CA PHE A 50 -3.09 9.81 9.19
C PHE A 50 -3.16 9.50 7.69
N VAL A 51 -4.30 9.01 7.20
CA VAL A 51 -4.47 8.69 5.78
C VAL A 51 -4.29 9.94 4.91
N TRP A 52 -4.92 11.06 5.29
CA TRP A 52 -4.81 12.32 4.56
C TRP A 52 -3.36 12.84 4.49
N SER A 53 -2.66 12.88 5.63
CA SER A 53 -1.27 13.32 5.69
C SER A 53 -0.33 12.41 4.92
N TYR A 54 -0.57 11.09 4.93
CA TYR A 54 0.17 10.12 4.14
C TYR A 54 0.04 10.41 2.63
N LEU A 55 -1.19 10.59 2.14
CA LEU A 55 -1.46 10.93 0.74
C LEU A 55 -0.80 12.25 0.35
N LYS A 56 -0.91 13.28 1.19
CA LYS A 56 -0.29 14.58 0.93
C LYS A 56 1.23 14.47 0.81
N ARG A 57 1.88 13.70 1.68
CA ARG A 57 3.32 13.43 1.60
C ARG A 57 3.69 12.74 0.29
N MET A 58 2.89 11.78 -0.17
CA MET A 58 3.13 11.11 -1.45
C MET A 58 3.04 12.08 -2.63
N GLU A 59 1.99 12.90 -2.68
CA GLU A 59 1.82 13.91 -3.73
C GLU A 59 2.97 14.94 -3.73
N GLU A 60 3.43 15.35 -2.55
CA GLU A 60 4.53 16.31 -2.40
C GLU A 60 5.87 15.74 -2.87
N LEU A 61 6.13 14.43 -2.62
CA LEU A 61 7.31 13.74 -3.13
C LEU A 61 7.25 13.50 -4.65
N LEU A 62 6.06 13.25 -5.20
CA LEU A 62 5.87 12.98 -6.63
C LEU A 62 5.79 14.27 -7.47
N GLY A 63 5.36 15.38 -6.87
CA GLY A 63 4.99 16.58 -7.61
C GLY A 63 3.68 16.45 -8.41
N GLU A 64 2.91 15.37 -8.20
CA GLU A 64 1.67 15.07 -8.91
C GLU A 64 0.57 14.62 -7.95
N SER A 65 -0.69 14.91 -8.29
CA SER A 65 -1.84 14.41 -7.54
C SER A 65 -2.07 12.92 -7.77
N ILE A 66 -2.25 12.18 -6.68
CA ILE A 66 -2.57 10.73 -6.71
C ILE A 66 -4.04 10.45 -6.42
N ILE A 67 -4.75 11.44 -5.88
CA ILE A 67 -6.19 11.37 -5.60
C ILE A 67 -6.93 12.61 -6.12
N GLU A 68 -8.11 12.38 -6.70
CA GLU A 68 -9.09 13.42 -6.98
C GLU A 68 -10.13 13.43 -5.86
N THR A 69 -10.41 14.62 -5.31
CA THR A 69 -11.44 14.77 -4.27
C THR A 69 -12.58 15.64 -4.76
N ARG A 70 -13.82 15.19 -4.51
CA ARG A 70 -15.01 16.02 -4.71
C ARG A 70 -15.41 16.60 -3.37
N ARG A 71 -15.47 17.94 -3.29
CA ARG A 71 -15.97 18.64 -2.08
C ARG A 71 -17.35 18.11 -1.72
N GLY A 72 -17.51 17.71 -0.45
CA GLY A 72 -18.74 17.12 0.05
C GLY A 72 -19.84 18.15 0.28
N GLY A 73 -21.04 17.83 -0.21
CA GLY A 73 -22.32 18.41 0.23
C GLY A 73 -23.06 17.44 1.14
N ARG A 74 -24.40 17.48 1.18
CA ARG A 74 -25.26 16.61 2.01
C ARG A 74 -25.04 15.10 1.82
N GLU A 75 -24.45 14.69 0.70
CA GLU A 75 -24.23 13.29 0.31
C GLU A 75 -22.82 12.76 0.65
N GLY A 76 -21.98 13.59 1.29
CA GLY A 76 -20.58 13.24 1.59
C GLY A 76 -19.60 13.66 0.49
N GLY A 77 -18.34 13.83 0.87
CA GLY A 77 -17.24 14.03 -0.09
C GLY A 77 -16.86 12.71 -0.74
N GLY A 78 -16.35 12.77 -1.97
CA GLY A 78 -15.84 11.60 -2.70
C GLY A 78 -14.34 11.69 -2.91
N ALA A 79 -13.68 10.55 -3.06
CA ALA A 79 -12.29 10.43 -3.43
C ALA A 79 -12.10 9.30 -4.44
N ARG A 80 -11.27 9.52 -5.46
CA ARG A 80 -10.89 8.50 -6.44
C ARG A 80 -9.39 8.61 -6.70
N LEU A 81 -8.75 7.50 -7.05
CA LEU A 81 -7.37 7.54 -7.52
C LEU A 81 -7.31 8.27 -8.87
N THR A 82 -6.30 9.11 -9.04
CA THR A 82 -5.91 9.58 -10.39
C THR A 82 -5.28 8.42 -11.16
N GLU A 83 -5.00 8.64 -12.45
CA GLU A 83 -4.22 7.68 -13.25
C GLU A 83 -2.85 7.39 -12.62
N THR A 84 -2.15 8.43 -12.14
CA THR A 84 -0.88 8.27 -11.42
C THR A 84 -1.05 7.41 -10.16
N GLY A 85 -2.10 7.67 -9.36
CA GLY A 85 -2.41 6.88 -8.17
C GLY A 85 -2.66 5.39 -8.47
N ARG A 86 -3.41 5.09 -9.54
CA ARG A 86 -3.66 3.70 -9.99
C ARG A 86 -2.39 3.02 -10.45
N ARG A 87 -1.59 3.68 -11.28
CA ARG A 87 -0.32 3.13 -11.78
C ARG A 87 0.65 2.76 -10.65
N LEU A 88 0.72 3.58 -9.59
CA LEU A 88 1.54 3.28 -8.41
C LEU A 88 1.04 2.03 -7.67
N LEU A 89 -0.28 1.93 -7.46
CA LEU A 89 -0.90 0.78 -6.80
C LEU A 89 -0.68 -0.50 -7.61
N ASP A 90 -0.91 -0.47 -8.91
CA ASP A 90 -0.77 -1.62 -9.80
C ASP A 90 0.68 -2.08 -9.89
N ALA A 91 1.63 -1.15 -10.06
CA ALA A 91 3.06 -1.49 -10.08
C ALA A 91 3.54 -2.13 -8.77
N TYR A 92 3.08 -1.63 -7.63
CA TYR A 92 3.40 -2.22 -6.32
C TYR A 92 2.84 -3.65 -6.19
N ARG A 93 1.56 -3.85 -6.54
CA ARG A 93 0.91 -5.17 -6.48
C ARG A 93 1.58 -6.19 -7.38
N ASP A 94 1.94 -5.79 -8.59
CA ASP A 94 2.60 -6.66 -9.54
C ASP A 94 3.96 -7.12 -9.06
N LEU A 95 4.79 -6.20 -8.54
CA LEU A 95 6.08 -6.57 -7.99
C LEU A 95 5.94 -7.42 -6.73
N ARG A 96 5.00 -7.07 -5.84
CA ARG A 96 4.73 -7.85 -4.63
C ARG A 96 4.38 -9.29 -4.96
N ARG A 97 3.44 -9.51 -5.87
CA ARG A 97 3.04 -10.85 -6.33
C ARG A 97 4.25 -11.64 -6.85
N ARG A 98 5.08 -11.03 -7.70
CA ARG A 98 6.28 -11.70 -8.26
C ARG A 98 7.31 -12.05 -7.19
N VAL A 99 7.48 -11.20 -6.18
CA VAL A 99 8.38 -11.47 -5.05
C VAL A 99 7.80 -12.57 -4.18
N GLU A 100 6.50 -12.57 -3.90
CA GLU A 100 5.83 -13.64 -3.13
C GLU A 100 5.95 -14.99 -3.83
N GLU A 101 5.78 -15.03 -5.16
CA GLU A 101 6.03 -16.23 -5.99
C GLU A 101 7.48 -16.71 -5.82
N LEU A 102 8.46 -15.83 -6.03
CA LEU A 102 9.89 -16.15 -5.85
C LEU A 102 10.21 -16.69 -4.45
N LEU A 103 9.66 -16.06 -3.41
CA LEU A 103 9.90 -16.48 -2.02
C LEU A 103 9.24 -17.83 -1.70
N SER A 104 8.16 -18.19 -2.39
CA SER A 104 7.48 -19.47 -2.22
C SER A 104 8.27 -20.65 -2.79
N GLU A 105 9.09 -20.39 -3.82
CA GLU A 105 9.95 -21.37 -4.48
C GLU A 105 11.34 -21.45 -3.83
N ALA A 106 11.75 -20.43 -3.08
CA ALA A 106 13.07 -20.36 -2.46
C ALA A 106 13.22 -21.41 -1.34
N GLU A 107 14.17 -22.31 -1.52
CA GLU A 107 14.55 -23.27 -0.47
C GLU A 107 15.12 -22.57 0.76
N LEU A 108 14.77 -23.07 1.94
CA LEU A 108 15.35 -22.65 3.20
C LEU A 108 16.41 -23.67 3.64
N PRO A 109 17.71 -23.30 3.66
CA PRO A 109 18.78 -24.24 3.99
C PRO A 109 18.86 -24.58 5.50
N ILE A 110 17.87 -24.14 6.29
CA ILE A 110 17.75 -24.47 7.70
C ILE A 110 16.99 -25.79 7.78
N GLY A 111 17.72 -26.89 7.59
CA GLY A 111 17.21 -28.25 7.75
C GLY A 111 16.54 -28.43 9.11
N GLU A 112 15.50 -29.27 9.13
CA GLU A 112 14.77 -29.68 10.34
C GLU A 112 15.75 -29.82 11.51
N ARG A 113 15.46 -29.15 12.63
CA ARG A 113 16.19 -29.42 13.87
C ARG A 113 16.06 -30.91 14.13
N ARG A 114 17.13 -31.67 13.87
CA ARG A 114 17.27 -33.04 14.37
C ARG A 114 17.24 -32.93 15.88
N ASP A 115 16.08 -33.25 16.46
CA ASP A 115 15.95 -33.53 17.87
C ASP A 115 17.07 -34.52 18.26
N ARG A 116 17.90 -34.11 19.21
CA ARG A 116 18.76 -35.01 19.98
C ARG A 116 18.10 -35.22 21.33
#